data_AF-A0A520W5H6-F1
#
_entry.id   AF-A0A520W5H6-F1
#
_cell.length_a   1.000
_cell.length_b   1.000
_cell.length_c   1.000
_cell.angle_alpha   90.00
_cell.angle_beta   90.00
_cell.angle_gamma   90.00
#
_symmetry.space_group_name_H-M   'P 1'
#
loop_
_entity.id
_entity.type
_entity.pdbx_description
1 polymer ?
#
loop_
_entity_poly.entity_id
_entity_poly.type
_entity_poly.pdbx_seq_one_letter_code
_entity_poly.pdbx_strand_id
1 'polypeptide(L)'
;MTKNFFKIMGIILGIFIIGNFIFYYGVDKTSPEFTDMGWFETLVLLMSLVTGSAVDQFIICGIAFYIIQFLNNKEILNFNDKINIILGYVLSVVINFGFRFFYLERMDKEIMNFENIFITVFVPIIYSFLMFRIVKRFVKK
;
A
#
# COMPACT_ATOMS: atom_id res chain seq x y z
N MET A 1 -12.60 -11.78 -19.24
CA MET A 1 -11.57 -10.88 -18.67
C MET A 1 -12.20 -9.74 -17.86
N THR A 2 -13.28 -9.12 -18.36
CA THR A 2 -14.05 -8.02 -17.74
C THR A 2 -14.60 -8.31 -16.33
N LYS A 3 -15.21 -9.47 -16.05
CA LYS A 3 -15.75 -9.78 -14.70
C LYS A 3 -14.70 -9.74 -13.58
N ASN A 4 -13.48 -10.20 -13.85
CA ASN A 4 -12.40 -10.15 -12.86
C ASN A 4 -11.83 -8.74 -12.69
N PHE A 5 -11.84 -7.94 -13.75
CA PHE A 5 -11.44 -6.54 -13.70
C PHE A 5 -12.40 -5.72 -12.83
N PHE A 6 -13.71 -5.82 -13.04
CA PHE A 6 -14.70 -5.10 -12.21
C PHE A 6 -14.65 -5.53 -10.73
N LYS A 7 -14.40 -6.82 -10.44
CA LYS A 7 -14.18 -7.28 -9.07
C LYS A 7 -12.97 -6.65 -8.41
N ILE A 8 -11.83 -6.56 -9.12
CA ILE A 8 -10.64 -5.88 -8.59
C ILE A 8 -10.94 -4.41 -8.37
N MET A 9 -11.58 -3.75 -9.34
CA MET A 9 -11.87 -2.33 -9.20
C MET A 9 -12.83 -2.03 -8.06
N GLY A 10 -13.84 -2.88 -7.85
CA GLY A 10 -14.72 -2.77 -6.69
C GLY A 10 -13.99 -2.96 -5.36
N ILE A 11 -13.02 -3.89 -5.29
CA ILE A 11 -12.19 -4.08 -4.09
C ILE A 11 -11.30 -2.86 -3.86
N ILE A 12 -10.64 -2.34 -4.89
CA ILE A 12 -9.81 -1.13 -4.81
C ILE A 12 -10.65 0.06 -4.36
N LEU A 13 -11.82 0.28 -4.98
CA LEU A 13 -12.74 1.35 -4.61
C LEU A 13 -13.20 1.21 -3.14
N GLY A 14 -13.56 -0.01 -2.72
CA GLY A 14 -13.95 -0.28 -1.33
C GLY A 14 -12.82 0.01 -0.34
N ILE A 15 -11.58 -0.37 -0.67
CA ILE A 15 -10.40 -0.02 0.11
C ILE A 15 -10.28 1.50 0.21
N PHE A 16 -10.32 2.22 -0.92
CA PHE A 16 -10.25 3.68 -0.95
C PHE A 16 -11.31 4.38 -0.08
N ILE A 17 -12.56 3.90 -0.12
CA ILE A 17 -13.64 4.45 0.70
C ILE A 17 -13.36 4.22 2.18
N ILE A 18 -12.96 3.01 2.58
CA ILE A 18 -12.63 2.69 3.97
C ILE A 18 -11.43 3.52 4.45
N GLY A 19 -10.38 3.61 3.62
CA GLY A 19 -9.20 4.41 3.91
C GLY A 19 -9.50 5.89 4.05
N ASN A 20 -10.38 6.42 3.20
CA ASN A 20 -10.83 7.81 3.29
C ASN A 20 -11.51 8.10 4.62
N PHE A 21 -12.40 7.23 5.10
CA PHE A 21 -13.02 7.40 6.42
C PHE A 21 -11.99 7.36 7.55
N ILE A 22 -11.10 6.37 7.53
CA ILE A 22 -10.04 6.25 8.55
C ILE A 22 -9.16 7.51 8.56
N PHE A 23 -8.78 7.99 7.38
CA PHE A 23 -7.94 9.17 7.26
C PHE A 23 -8.67 10.43 7.72
N TYR A 24 -9.90 10.64 7.26
CA TYR A 24 -10.72 11.80 7.60
C TYR A 24 -10.92 11.98 9.11
N TYR A 25 -11.16 10.88 9.83
CA TYR A 25 -11.34 10.90 11.29
C TYR A 25 -10.03 10.81 12.08
N GLY A 26 -8.93 10.38 11.45
CA GLY A 26 -7.64 10.18 12.12
C GLY A 26 -6.67 11.36 12.02
N VAL A 27 -6.86 12.26 11.05
CA VAL A 27 -6.04 13.48 10.92
C VAL A 27 -6.32 14.49 12.04
N ASP A 28 -5.28 15.24 12.40
CA ASP A 28 -5.38 16.29 13.42
C ASP A 28 -6.15 17.51 12.88
N LYS A 29 -7.41 17.66 13.31
CA LYS A 29 -8.28 18.77 12.93
C LYS A 29 -7.88 20.11 13.56
N THR A 30 -6.92 20.13 14.48
CA THR A 30 -6.35 21.37 15.01
C THR A 30 -5.30 21.99 14.09
N SER A 31 -4.72 21.21 13.18
CA SER A 31 -3.85 21.73 12.13
C SER A 31 -4.67 22.51 11.09
N PRO A 32 -4.24 23.73 10.71
CA PRO A 32 -4.93 24.57 9.72
C PRO A 32 -5.16 23.87 8.38
N GLU A 33 -4.32 22.89 8.04
CA GLU A 33 -4.41 22.13 6.80
C GLU A 33 -5.63 21.20 6.75
N PHE A 34 -6.15 20.78 7.91
CA PHE A 34 -7.23 19.80 8.02
C PHE A 34 -8.51 20.31 8.69
N THR A 35 -8.46 21.49 9.33
CA THR A 35 -9.57 22.06 10.12
C THR A 35 -10.88 22.11 9.34
N ASP A 36 -10.85 22.67 8.12
CA ASP A 36 -12.05 22.85 7.29
C ASP A 36 -12.17 21.81 6.17
N MET A 37 -11.30 20.80 6.15
CA MET A 37 -11.28 19.81 5.07
C MET A 37 -12.45 18.83 5.22
N GLY A 38 -13.35 18.83 4.23
CA GLY A 38 -14.46 17.90 4.12
C GLY A 38 -14.04 16.50 3.67
N TRP A 39 -14.99 15.56 3.72
CA TRP A 39 -14.74 14.15 3.40
C TRP A 39 -14.33 13.95 1.93
N PHE A 40 -14.87 14.77 1.02
CA PHE A 40 -14.58 14.70 -0.41
C PHE A 40 -13.19 15.27 -0.73
N GLU A 41 -12.83 16.41 -0.14
CA GLU A 41 -11.51 17.02 -0.23
C GLU A 41 -10.45 16.04 0.31
N THR A 42 -10.77 15.34 1.39
CA THR A 42 -9.94 14.29 1.96
C THR A 42 -9.75 13.12 0.99
N LEU A 43 -10.78 12.78 0.20
CA LEU A 43 -10.69 11.72 -0.81
C LEU A 43 -9.73 12.11 -1.94
N VAL A 44 -9.82 13.36 -2.38
CA VAL A 44 -8.93 13.92 -3.41
C VAL A 44 -7.49 13.98 -2.92
N LEU A 45 -7.26 14.44 -1.67
CA LEU A 45 -5.94 14.42 -1.05
C LEU A 45 -5.36 13.01 -0.99
N LEU A 46 -6.15 12.05 -0.49
CA LEU A 46 -5.73 10.65 -0.38
C LEU A 46 -5.42 10.03 -1.74
N MET A 47 -6.19 10.34 -2.78
CA MET A 47 -5.88 9.94 -4.15
C MET A 47 -4.55 10.54 -4.63
N SER A 48 -4.28 11.83 -4.33
CA SER A 48 -3.04 12.51 -4.72
C SER A 48 -1.79 11.94 -4.04
N LEU A 49 -1.90 11.55 -2.77
CA LEU A 49 -0.82 10.92 -2.01
C LEU A 49 -0.49 9.53 -2.56
N VAL A 50 -1.52 8.78 -2.99
CA VAL A 50 -1.37 7.46 -3.60
C VAL A 50 -0.72 7.55 -4.99
N THR A 51 -1.08 8.54 -5.82
CA THR A 51 -0.47 8.73 -7.14
C THR A 51 0.96 9.26 -7.03
N GLY A 52 1.23 10.19 -6.12
CA GLY A 52 2.57 10.74 -5.90
C GLY A 52 3.60 9.71 -5.43
N SER A 53 3.15 8.67 -4.72
CA SER A 53 4.00 7.57 -4.23
C SER A 53 3.95 6.30 -5.09
N ALA A 54 3.26 6.35 -6.24
CA ALA A 54 2.90 5.14 -7.00
C ALA A 54 4.10 4.30 -7.45
N VAL A 55 5.17 4.95 -7.94
CA VAL A 55 6.32 4.26 -8.52
C VAL A 55 7.11 3.51 -7.44
N ASP A 56 7.42 4.18 -6.33
CA ASP A 56 8.17 3.58 -5.22
C ASP A 56 7.40 2.40 -4.63
N GLN A 57 6.09 2.57 -4.45
CA GLN A 57 5.21 1.53 -3.92
C GLN A 57 5.10 0.32 -4.86
N PHE A 58 5.04 0.58 -6.17
CA PHE A 58 5.04 -0.46 -7.18
C PHE A 58 6.35 -1.27 -7.15
N ILE A 59 7.50 -0.61 -7.04
CA ILE A 59 8.82 -1.26 -6.96
C ILE A 59 8.94 -2.07 -5.66
N ILE A 60 8.61 -1.47 -4.51
CA ILE A 60 8.70 -2.13 -3.20
C ILE A 60 7.80 -3.36 -3.15
N CYS A 61 6.54 -3.24 -3.59
CA CYS A 61 5.66 -4.40 -3.71
C CYS A 61 6.23 -5.42 -4.70
N GLY A 62 6.81 -4.98 -5.81
CA GLY A 62 7.45 -5.87 -6.80
C GLY A 62 8.54 -6.74 -6.18
N ILE A 63 9.45 -6.12 -5.45
CA ILE A 63 10.55 -6.79 -4.73
C ILE A 63 9.99 -7.77 -3.70
N ALA A 64 9.06 -7.32 -2.85
CA ALA A 64 8.49 -8.16 -1.80
C ALA A 64 7.79 -9.41 -2.38
N PHE A 65 6.95 -9.24 -3.39
CA PHE A 65 6.25 -10.35 -4.03
C PHE A 65 7.19 -11.25 -4.83
N TYR A 66 8.24 -10.70 -5.44
CA TYR A 66 9.28 -11.49 -6.08
C TYR A 66 9.99 -12.41 -5.08
N ILE A 67 10.37 -11.89 -3.91
CA ILE A 67 11.00 -12.70 -2.84
C ILE A 67 10.07 -13.84 -2.42
N ILE A 68 8.79 -13.53 -2.12
CA ILE A 68 7.82 -14.55 -1.72
C ILE A 68 7.64 -15.61 -2.81
N GLN A 69 7.53 -15.21 -4.08
CA GLN A 69 7.37 -16.15 -5.18
C GLN A 69 8.64 -17.00 -5.39
N PHE A 70 9.82 -16.40 -5.28
CA PHE A 70 11.09 -17.11 -5.37
C PHE A 70 11.22 -18.17 -4.28
N LEU A 71 10.89 -17.83 -3.03
CA LEU A 71 10.92 -18.77 -1.90
C LEU A 71 9.89 -19.91 -2.06
N ASN A 72 8.71 -19.63 -2.62
CA ASN A 72 7.73 -20.67 -2.97
C ASN A 72 8.24 -21.58 -4.10
N ASN A 73 8.89 -21.03 -5.12
CA ASN A 73 9.46 -21.82 -6.23
C ASN A 73 10.59 -22.75 -5.75
N LYS A 74 11.32 -22.35 -4.70
CA LYS A 74 12.35 -23.15 -4.02
C LYS A 74 11.79 -24.12 -2.97
N GLU A 75 10.47 -24.18 -2.80
CA GLU A 75 9.78 -25.03 -1.82
C GLU A 75 10.17 -24.76 -0.36
N ILE A 76 10.75 -23.57 -0.10
CA ILE A 76 11.07 -23.10 1.26
C ILE A 76 9.79 -22.62 1.95
N LEU A 77 8.93 -21.94 1.18
CA LEU A 77 7.57 -21.61 1.60
C LEU A 77 6.60 -22.51 0.83
N ASN A 78 5.56 -23.00 1.51
CA ASN A 78 4.53 -23.82 0.90
C ASN A 78 3.14 -23.36 1.36
N PHE A 79 2.85 -22.08 1.13
CA PHE A 79 1.60 -21.46 1.54
C PHE A 79 0.65 -21.26 0.35
N ASN A 80 -0.65 -21.17 0.66
CA ASN A 80 -1.66 -20.86 -0.34
C ASN A 80 -1.55 -19.40 -0.82
N ASP A 81 -2.21 -19.10 -1.94
CA ASP A 81 -2.22 -17.76 -2.56
C ASP A 81 -2.65 -16.64 -1.60
N LYS A 82 -3.62 -16.90 -0.72
CA LYS A 82 -4.14 -15.89 0.21
C LYS A 82 -3.07 -15.49 1.24
N ILE A 83 -2.37 -16.48 1.79
CA ILE A 83 -1.29 -16.26 2.74
C ILE A 83 -0.10 -15.58 2.04
N ASN A 84 0.22 -15.98 0.81
CA ASN A 84 1.29 -15.32 0.03
C ASN A 84 0.99 -13.84 -0.24
N ILE A 85 -0.27 -13.46 -0.48
CA ILE A 85 -0.68 -12.06 -0.59
C ILE A 85 -0.42 -11.30 0.71
N ILE A 86 -0.81 -11.88 1.86
CA ILE A 86 -0.61 -11.26 3.16
C ILE A 86 0.88 -11.11 3.47
N LEU A 87 1.68 -12.15 3.23
CA LEU A 87 3.13 -12.12 3.45
C LEU A 87 3.81 -11.07 2.56
N GLY A 88 3.46 -11.02 1.27
CA GLY A 88 3.98 -10.00 0.35
C GLY A 88 3.60 -8.59 0.76
N TYR A 89 2.36 -8.38 1.23
CA TYR A 89 1.92 -7.11 1.79
C TYR A 89 2.72 -6.72 3.05
N VAL A 90 2.82 -7.62 4.04
CA VAL A 90 3.57 -7.37 5.28
C VAL A 90 5.02 -7.02 4.99
N LEU A 91 5.67 -7.80 4.11
CA LEU A 91 7.05 -7.52 3.69
C LEU A 91 7.17 -6.17 2.97
N SER A 92 6.21 -5.82 2.13
CA SER A 92 6.16 -4.51 1.46
C SER A 92 6.09 -3.38 2.48
N VAL A 93 5.22 -3.49 3.49
CA VAL A 93 5.08 -2.49 4.56
C VAL A 93 6.38 -2.37 5.36
N VAL A 94 7.03 -3.48 5.72
CA VAL A 94 8.31 -3.48 6.44
C VAL A 94 9.39 -2.78 5.64
N ILE A 95 9.52 -3.10 4.35
CA ILE A 95 10.49 -2.43 3.46
C ILE A 95 10.17 -0.94 3.36
N ASN A 96 8.90 -0.58 3.23
CA ASN A 96 8.46 0.81 3.13
C ASN A 96 8.78 1.62 4.39
N PHE A 97 8.53 1.04 5.57
CA PHE A 97 8.93 1.61 6.84
C PHE A 97 10.44 1.81 6.93
N GLY A 98 11.23 0.82 6.52
CA GLY A 98 12.69 0.92 6.50
C GLY A 98 13.19 2.08 5.63
N PHE A 99 12.66 2.22 4.42
CA PHE A 99 13.00 3.33 3.53
C PHE A 99 12.55 4.69 4.07
N ARG A 100 11.34 4.78 4.61
CA ARG A 100 10.82 6.02 5.18
C ARG A 100 11.55 6.44 6.44
N PHE A 101 11.90 5.51 7.32
CA PHE A 101 12.72 5.80 8.50
C PHE A 101 14.05 6.41 8.06
N PHE A 102 14.78 5.73 7.16
CA PHE A 102 16.07 6.20 6.67
C PHE A 102 16.01 7.55 5.93
N TYR A 103 14.94 7.79 5.16
CA TYR A 103 14.78 9.04 4.39
C TYR A 103 14.29 10.21 5.25
N LEU A 104 13.28 9.99 6.10
CA LEU A 104 12.68 11.04 6.95
C LEU A 104 13.60 11.42 8.12
N GLU A 105 14.34 10.47 8.68
CA GLU A 105 15.39 10.74 9.70
C GLU A 105 16.48 11.66 9.13
N ARG A 106 16.88 11.48 7.87
CA ARG A 106 17.83 12.37 7.20
C ARG A 106 17.30 13.77 6.90
N MET A 107 15.98 13.95 6.88
CA MET A 107 15.33 15.23 6.59
C MET A 107 14.80 15.93 7.84
N ASP A 108 15.06 15.37 9.03
CA ASP A 108 14.58 15.88 10.33
C ASP A 108 13.05 16.07 10.36
N LYS A 109 12.32 15.19 9.66
CA LYS A 109 10.86 15.21 9.56
C LYS A 109 10.24 14.19 10.50
N GLU A 110 9.03 14.47 10.99
CA GLU A 110 8.29 13.55 11.85
C GLU A 110 7.97 12.22 11.14
N ILE A 111 8.63 11.17 11.61
CA ILE A 111 8.53 9.81 11.05
C ILE A 111 7.17 9.16 11.39
N MET A 112 6.62 9.51 12.56
CA MET A 112 5.47 8.85 13.17
C MET A 112 4.17 9.66 13.07
N ASN A 113 4.11 10.70 12.22
CA ASN A 113 2.85 11.41 12.02
C ASN A 113 1.81 10.47 11.38
N PHE A 114 0.53 10.72 11.67
CA PHE A 114 -0.56 9.83 11.26
C PHE A 114 -0.61 9.63 9.73
N GLU A 115 -0.40 10.70 8.97
CA GLU A 115 -0.37 10.66 7.51
C GLU A 115 0.72 9.74 6.97
N ASN A 116 1.91 9.81 7.56
CA ASN A 116 3.03 8.99 7.16
C ASN A 116 2.73 7.52 7.44
N ILE A 117 2.25 7.20 8.63
CA ILE A 117 1.84 5.84 8.99
C ILE A 117 0.73 5.36 8.03
N PHE A 118 -0.26 6.20 7.78
CA PHE A 118 -1.36 5.89 6.89
C PHE A 118 -0.86 5.58 5.48
N ILE A 119 0.00 6.41 4.89
CA ILE A 119 0.55 6.17 3.55
C ILE A 119 1.39 4.89 3.53
N THR A 120 2.22 4.66 4.54
CA THR A 120 3.11 3.49 4.63
C THR A 120 2.36 2.18 4.77
N VAL A 121 1.19 2.18 5.42
CA VAL A 121 0.40 0.96 5.64
C VAL A 121 -0.65 0.77 4.55
N PHE A 122 -1.36 1.84 4.21
CA PHE A 122 -2.55 1.76 3.36
C PHE A 122 -2.21 1.65 1.87
N VAL A 123 -1.24 2.43 1.39
CA VAL A 123 -0.89 2.46 -0.04
C VAL A 123 -0.38 1.09 -0.54
N PRO A 124 0.51 0.38 0.18
CA PRO A 124 0.93 -0.96 -0.22
C PRO A 124 -0.20 -1.97 -0.38
N ILE A 125 -1.36 -1.80 0.28
CA ILE A 125 -2.49 -2.73 0.14
C ILE A 125 -2.95 -2.78 -1.33
N ILE A 126 -3.13 -1.62 -1.96
CA ILE A 126 -3.62 -1.50 -3.34
C ILE A 126 -2.61 -2.13 -4.30
N TYR A 127 -1.33 -1.80 -4.14
CA TYR A 127 -0.26 -2.31 -5.01
C TYR A 127 0.01 -3.80 -4.79
N SER A 128 -0.18 -4.32 -3.57
CA SER A 128 0.01 -5.74 -3.26
C SER A 128 -0.94 -6.64 -4.05
N PHE A 129 -2.22 -6.26 -4.17
CA PHE A 129 -3.19 -7.03 -4.97
C PHE A 129 -2.83 -7.05 -6.46
N LEU A 130 -2.33 -5.94 -6.98
CA LEU A 130 -1.94 -5.81 -8.38
C LEU A 130 -0.64 -6.60 -8.64
N MET A 131 0.33 -6.45 -7.75
CA MET A 131 1.68 -7.00 -7.91
C MET A 131 1.74 -8.51 -7.73
N PHE A 132 0.98 -9.05 -6.78
CA PHE A 132 0.84 -10.50 -6.62
C PHE A 132 0.48 -11.17 -7.95
N ARG A 133 -0.49 -10.60 -8.69
CA ARG A 133 -0.94 -11.16 -9.96
C ARG A 133 0.10 -11.03 -11.06
N ILE A 134 0.81 -9.90 -11.11
CA ILE A 134 1.90 -9.67 -12.07
C ILE A 134 3.00 -10.69 -11.81
N VAL A 135 3.57 -10.71 -10.60
CA VAL A 135 4.69 -11.59 -10.25
C VAL A 135 4.31 -13.06 -10.44
N LYS A 136 3.14 -13.51 -9.96
CA LYS A 136 2.68 -14.90 -10.16
C LYS A 136 2.56 -15.28 -11.64
N ARG A 137 2.27 -14.33 -12.53
CA ARG A 137 2.16 -14.59 -13.97
C ARG A 137 3.51 -14.71 -14.66
N PHE A 138 4.48 -13.87 -14.27
CA PHE A 138 5.78 -13.76 -14.95
C PHE A 138 6.90 -14.59 -14.30
N VAL A 139 6.78 -14.91 -13.01
CA VAL A 139 7.76 -15.67 -12.22
C VAL A 139 7.18 -17.05 -11.91
N LYS A 140 6.78 -17.77 -12.97
CA LYS A 140 6.33 -19.16 -12.83
C LYS A 140 7.53 -20.11 -12.72
N LYS A 141 7.32 -21.26 -12.09
CA LYS A 141 8.22 -22.43 -12.16
C LYS A 141 8.53 -22.77 -13.62
#